data_AF-A0A3N5NAR7-F1
#
_entry.id   AF-A0A3N5NAR7-F1
#
_cell.length_a   1.000
_cell.length_b   1.000
_cell.length_c   1.000
_cell.angle_alpha   90.00
_cell.angle_beta   90.00
_cell.angle_gamma   90.00
#
_symmetry.space_group_name_H-M   'P 1'
#
loop_
_entity.id
_entity.type
_entity.pdbx_description
1 polymer ?
#
loop_
_entity_poly.entity_id
_entity_poly.type
_entity_poly.pdbx_seq_one_letter_code
_entity_poly.pdbx_strand_id
1 'polypeptide(L)' 'MRFDKFTTKFQQAFADAQSLAVGHDNPYIEPQHLLSTLLEQEEGGAASLLARAGAKVPALK' A
#
# COMPACT_ATOMS: atom_id res chain seq x y z
N MET A 1 3.81 -1.08 16.66
CA MET A 1 2.38 -1.18 16.31
C MET A 1 1.88 -2.57 16.70
N ARG A 2 0.57 -2.77 16.93
CA ARG A 2 -0.04 -4.11 17.10
C ARG A 2 -0.29 -4.76 15.74
N PHE A 3 0.78 -5.22 15.10
CA PHE A 3 0.74 -5.68 13.70
C PHE A 3 -0.17 -6.91 13.51
N ASP A 4 -0.25 -7.74 14.54
CA ASP A 4 -1.13 -8.92 14.63
C ASP A 4 -2.63 -8.58 14.52
N LYS A 5 -3.01 -7.31 14.71
CA LYS A 5 -4.40 -6.85 14.64
C LYS A 5 -4.82 -6.34 13.26
N PHE A 6 -3.90 -6.27 12.31
CA PHE A 6 -4.25 -5.97 10.93
C PHE A 6 -4.76 -7.20 10.18
N THR A 7 -5.44 -6.99 9.06
CA THR A 7 -5.80 -8.07 8.15
C THR A 7 -4.53 -8.67 7.54
N THR A 8 -4.56 -9.95 7.17
CA THR A 8 -3.43 -10.62 6.52
C THR A 8 -3.00 -9.90 5.24
N LYS A 9 -3.95 -9.41 4.44
CA LYS A 9 -3.64 -8.63 3.23
C LYS A 9 -2.92 -7.32 3.56
N PHE A 10 -3.32 -6.60 4.61
CA PHE A 10 -2.63 -5.37 5.00
C PHE A 10 -1.24 -5.64 5.57
N GLN A 11 -1.07 -6.73 6.32
CA GLN A 11 0.24 -7.18 6.78
C GLN A 11 1.19 -7.43 5.59
N GLN A 12 0.69 -8.09 4.54
CA GLN A 12 1.45 -8.29 3.30
C GLN A 12 1.80 -6.95 2.63
N ALA A 13 0.82 -6.05 2.44
CA ALA A 13 1.06 -4.72 1.83
C ALA A 13 2.15 -3.94 2.57
N PHE A 14 2.18 -4.04 3.90
CA PHE A 14 3.16 -3.36 4.73
C PHE A 14 4.56 -3.97 4.59
N ALA A 15 4.66 -5.29 4.47
CA ALA A 15 5.93 -5.98 4.18
C ALA A 15 6.46 -5.62 2.78
N ASP A 16 5.57 -5.56 1.78
CA ASP A 16 5.91 -5.15 0.42
C ASP A 16 6.36 -3.67 0.40
N ALA A 17 5.70 -2.80 1.18
CA ALA A 17 6.06 -1.38 1.28
C ALA A 17 7.42 -1.18 1.93
N GLN A 18 7.80 -2.03 2.89
CA GLN A 18 9.14 -2.05 3.46
C GLN A 18 10.18 -2.46 2.42
N SER A 19 9.89 -3.50 1.63
CA SER A 19 10.78 -3.94 0.54
C SER A 19 10.95 -2.85 -0.51
N LEU A 20 9.88 -2.13 -0.84
CA LEU A 20 9.92 -0.99 -1.75
C LEU A 20 10.79 0.16 -1.19
N ALA A 21 10.62 0.53 0.08
CA ALA A 21 11.43 1.57 0.69
C ALA A 21 12.92 1.21 0.68
N VAL A 22 13.27 -0.03 1.07
CA VAL A 22 14.64 -0.54 1.06
C VAL A 22 15.21 -0.58 -0.36
N GLY A 23 14.42 -1.04 -1.34
CA GLY A 23 14.84 -1.10 -2.75
C GLY A 23 15.10 0.27 -3.39
N HIS A 24 14.59 1.35 -2.78
CA HIS A 24 14.81 2.73 -3.20
C HIS A 24 15.74 3.51 -2.27
N ASP A 25 16.49 2.84 -1.39
CA ASP A 25 17.40 3.45 -0.41
C ASP A 25 16.72 4.47 0.53
N ASN A 26 15.41 4.33 0.73
CA ASN A 26 14.64 5.16 1.64
C ASN A 26 14.76 4.58 3.08
N PRO A 27 15.29 5.34 4.04
CA PRO A 27 15.54 4.83 5.40
C PRO A 27 14.26 4.56 6.20
N TYR A 28 13.12 5.07 5.73
CA TYR A 28 11.83 4.93 6.38
C TYR A 28 10.75 4.49 5.39
N ILE A 29 9.78 3.76 5.90
CA ILE A 29 8.52 3.55 5.21
C ILE A 29 7.74 4.86 5.30
N GLU A 30 7.37 5.38 4.14
CA GLU A 30 6.58 6.58 4.00
C GLU A 30 5.20 6.21 3.43
N PRO A 31 4.17 7.04 3.61
CA PRO A 31 2.81 6.73 3.17
C PRO A 31 2.70 6.36 1.69
N GLN A 32 3.53 6.95 0.82
CA GLN A 32 3.54 6.62 -0.61
C GLN A 32 3.96 5.18 -0.90
N HIS A 33 4.87 4.59 -0.11
CA HIS A 33 5.26 3.20 -0.30
C HIS A 33 4.08 2.26 0.00
N LEU A 34 3.39 2.52 1.11
CA LEU A 34 2.21 1.74 1.49
C LEU A 34 1.04 1.96 0.54
N LEU A 35 0.83 3.19 0.05
CA LEU A 35 -0.20 3.47 -0.93
C LEU A 35 0.06 2.72 -2.24
N SER A 36 1.31 2.74 -2.74
CA SER A 36 1.69 2.04 -3.96
C SER A 36 1.36 0.55 -3.86
N THR A 37 1.77 -0.10 -2.78
CA THR A 37 1.51 -1.55 -2.61
C THR A 37 0.03 -1.86 -2.43
N LEU A 38 -0.74 -1.03 -1.71
CA LEU A 38 -2.19 -1.19 -1.61
C LEU A 38 -2.92 -1.03 -2.95
N LEU A 39 -2.39 -0.21 -3.86
CA LEU A 39 -2.94 0.00 -5.22
C LEU A 39 -2.56 -1.12 -6.21
N GLU A 40 -1.46 -1.83 -5.94
CA GLU A 40 -0.96 -2.96 -6.74
C GLU A 40 -1.51 -4.31 -6.29
N GLN A 41 -1.99 -4.43 -5.05
CA GLN A 41 -2.55 -5.67 -4.52
C GLN A 41 -3.71 -6.21 -5.36
N GLU A 42 -3.53 -7.43 -5.86
CA GLU A 42 -4.61 -8.21 -6.47
C GLU A 42 -5.72 -8.46 -5.45
N GLU A 43 -6.97 -8.29 -5.88
CA GLU A 43 -8.16 -8.35 -5.00
C GLU A 43 -8.10 -7.39 -3.78
N GLY A 44 -7.27 -6.35 -3.85
CA GLY A 44 -7.21 -5.28 -2.86
C GLY A 44 -8.39 -4.32 -3.00
N GLY A 45 -8.96 -3.88 -1.87
CA GLY A 45 -10.11 -2.95 -1.87
C GLY A 45 -9.74 -1.48 -2.08
N ALA A 46 -8.46 -1.11 -1.93
CA ALA A 46 -8.02 0.29 -1.88
C ALA A 46 -8.29 1.04 -3.20
N ALA A 47 -7.94 0.43 -4.35
CA ALA A 47 -8.19 1.01 -5.66
C ALA A 47 -9.69 1.26 -5.91
N SER A 48 -10.56 0.29 -5.58
CA SER A 48 -12.01 0.44 -5.73
C SER A 48 -12.59 1.50 -4.80
N LEU A 49 -12.10 1.60 -3.56
CA LEU A 49 -12.54 2.64 -2.62
C LEU A 49 -12.16 4.04 -3.11
N LEU A 50 -10.92 4.22 -3.57
CA LEU A 50 -10.44 5.49 -4.12
C LEU A 50 -11.19 5.88 -5.39
N ALA A 51 -11.47 4.93 -6.29
CA ALA A 51 -12.28 5.17 -7.47
C ALA A 51 -13.70 5.64 -7.11
N ARG A 52 -14.33 5.02 -6.10
CA ARG A 52 -15.64 5.42 -5.59
C ARG A 52 -15.62 6.80 -4.90
N ALA A 53 -14.49 7.19 -4.33
CA ALA A 53 -14.28 8.52 -3.76
C ALA A 53 -13.98 9.60 -4.82
N GLY A 54 -13.92 9.23 -6.11
CA GLY A 54 -13.66 10.17 -7.22
C GLY A 54 -12.18 10.39 -7.54
N ALA A 55 -11.27 9.60 -6.97
CA ALA A 55 -9.85 9.70 -7.29
C ALA A 55 -9.54 9.12 -8.68
N LYS A 56 -8.61 9.75 -9.40
CA LYS A 56 -8.06 9.22 -10.66
C LYS A 56 -6.99 8.16 -10.35
N VAL A 57 -7.42 6.96 -9.97
CA VAL A 57 -6.54 5.86 -9.52
C VAL A 57 -5.38 5.55 -10.51
N PRO A 58 -5.58 5.52 -11.84
CA PRO A 58 -4.47 5.30 -12.76
C PRO A 58 -3.37 6.36 -12.75
N ALA A 59 -3.62 7.55 -12.21
CA ALA A 59 -2.63 8.61 -12.07
C ALA A 59 -1.87 8.57 -10.72
N LEU A 60 -2.23 7.60 -9.85
CA LEU A 60 -1.57 7.36 -8.56
C LEU A 60 -0.61 6.17 -8.60
N LYS A 61 -0.57 5.45 -9.73
CA LYS A 61 0.40 4.42 -10.05
C LYS A 61 1.50 5.04 -10.90
#